data_AF-A0A368F597-F1
#
_entry.id   AF-A0A368F597-F1
#
_cell.length_a   1.000
_cell.length_b   1.000
_cell.length_c   1.000
_cell.angle_alpha   90.00
_cell.angle_beta   90.00
_cell.angle_gamma   90.00
#
_symmetry.space_group_name_H-M   'P 1'
#
loop_
_entity.id
_entity.type
_entity.pdbx_description
1 polymer ?
#
loop_
_entity_poly.entity_id
_entity_poly.type
_entity_poly.pdbx_seq_one_letter_code
_entity_poly.pdbx_strand_id
1 'polypeptide(L)'
;MFNSKSLLYTLFILRSVIASPLDNKSTETRCPNGWYQYRDSCYFADNPVMEFEKAQIECWRLQGTLLLAETIEEYVSYPVS
;
A
#
# COMPACT_ATOMS: atom_id res chain seq x y z
N MET A 1 -33.09 -4.00 -31.93
CA MET A 1 -33.88 -3.16 -31.00
C MET A 1 -33.04 -2.97 -29.73
N PHE A 2 -32.12 -2.00 -29.74
CA PHE A 2 -31.21 -1.77 -28.61
C PHE A 2 -32.00 -1.08 -27.49
N ASN A 3 -32.11 -1.76 -26.35
CA ASN A 3 -32.87 -1.27 -25.20
C ASN A 3 -32.10 -0.12 -24.53
N SER A 4 -32.73 1.04 -24.35
CA SER A 4 -32.15 2.21 -23.68
C SER A 4 -31.59 1.89 -22.28
N LYS A 5 -32.20 0.94 -21.57
CA LYS A 5 -31.68 0.43 -20.29
C LYS A 5 -30.36 -0.31 -20.47
N SER A 6 -30.23 -1.13 -21.53
CA SER A 6 -28.99 -1.84 -21.86
C SER A 6 -27.86 -0.87 -22.19
N LEU A 7 -28.14 0.25 -22.87
CA LEU A 7 -27.17 1.33 -23.13
C LEU A 7 -26.76 2.08 -21.86
N LEU A 8 -27.70 2.34 -20.94
CA LEU A 8 -27.38 2.96 -19.65
C LEU A 8 -26.54 2.02 -18.77
N TYR A 9 -26.88 0.74 -18.72
CA TYR A 9 -26.09 -0.27 -18.01
C TYR A 9 -24.67 -0.38 -18.55
N THR A 10 -24.48 -0.38 -19.87
CA THR A 10 -23.13 -0.41 -20.45
C THR A 10 -22.34 0.86 -20.15
N LEU A 11 -22.97 2.04 -20.19
CA LEU A 11 -22.33 3.32 -19.83
C LEU A 11 -21.90 3.37 -18.35
N PHE A 12 -22.69 2.80 -17.43
CA PHE A 12 -22.34 2.73 -16.02
C PHE A 12 -21.12 1.84 -15.77
N ILE A 13 -21.05 0.67 -16.42
CA ILE A 13 -19.91 -0.25 -16.32
C ILE A 13 -18.64 0.36 -16.94
N LEU A 14 -18.76 1.03 -18.08
CA LEU A 14 -17.63 1.75 -18.69
C LEU A 14 -17.07 2.83 -17.74
N ARG A 15 -17.93 3.60 -17.05
CA ARG A 15 -17.48 4.60 -16.07
C ARG A 15 -16.78 3.98 -14.86
N SER A 16 -17.24 2.82 -14.37
CA SER A 16 -16.62 2.18 -13.21
C SER A 16 -15.27 1.55 -13.52
N VAL A 17 -15.01 1.13 -14.76
CA VAL A 17 -13.71 0.56 -15.17
C VAL A 17 -12.62 1.63 -15.30
N ILE A 18 -12.96 2.87 -15.67
CA ILE A 18 -11.99 3.98 -15.84
C ILE A 18 -11.63 4.62 -14.48
N ALA A 19 -12.39 4.33 -13.42
CA ALA A 19 -12.14 4.84 -12.07
C ALA A 19 -11.31 3.88 -11.20
N SER A 20 -10.77 2.80 -11.77
CA SER A 20 -9.75 1.99 -11.11
C SER A 20 -8.39 2.67 -11.34
N PRO A 21 -7.70 3.17 -10.31
CA PRO A 21 -6.32 3.61 -10.47
C PRO A 21 -5.42 2.37 -10.57
N LEU A 22 -5.41 1.73 -11.74
CA LEU A 22 -4.22 0.97 -12.16
C LEU A 22 -3.19 2.01 -12.58
N ASP A 23 -2.46 2.47 -11.55
CA ASP A 23 -1.02 2.68 -11.60
C ASP A 23 -0.51 3.18 -12.96
N ASN A 24 -0.67 4.49 -13.18
CA ASN A 24 0.09 5.21 -14.18
C ASN A 24 1.57 5.11 -13.78
N LYS A 25 2.28 4.16 -14.37
CA LYS A 25 3.71 3.93 -14.19
C LYS A 25 4.52 5.20 -14.49
N SER A 26 4.74 6.01 -13.46
CA SER A 26 5.82 6.98 -13.40
C SER A 26 7.01 6.30 -12.72
N THR A 27 8.23 6.73 -12.98
CA THR A 27 9.43 6.29 -12.26
C THR A 27 9.45 6.89 -10.84
N GLU A 28 8.38 6.68 -10.09
CA GLU A 28 8.22 7.07 -8.69
C GLU A 28 8.79 5.96 -7.82
N THR A 29 9.60 6.36 -6.85
CA THR A 29 9.93 5.51 -5.71
C THR A 29 8.63 4.94 -5.16
N ARG A 30 8.45 3.62 -5.18
CA ARG A 30 7.19 2.97 -4.74
C ARG A 30 6.87 3.20 -3.26
N CYS A 31 7.86 3.64 -2.49
CA CYS A 31 7.72 3.94 -1.07
C CYS A 31 7.96 5.43 -0.79
N PRO A 32 7.36 5.97 0.30
CA PRO A 32 7.63 7.33 0.72
C PRO A 32 9.12 7.56 1.01
N ASN A 33 9.56 8.82 0.95
CA ASN A 33 10.95 9.16 1.25
C ASN A 33 11.36 8.69 2.66
N GLY A 34 12.51 8.03 2.77
CA GLY A 34 13.02 7.47 4.02
C GLY A 34 12.47 6.09 4.37
N TRP A 35 11.62 5.50 3.52
CA TRP A 35 11.13 4.13 3.68
C TRP A 35 11.96 3.17 2.83
N TYR A 36 12.17 1.97 3.36
CA TYR A 36 12.80 0.86 2.67
C TYR A 36 11.75 0.07 1.89
N GLN A 37 12.06 -0.30 0.64
CA GLN A 37 11.18 -1.14 -0.17
C GLN A 37 11.66 -2.58 -0.17
N TYR A 38 10.77 -3.52 0.11
CA TYR A 38 10.96 -4.93 -0.21
C TYR A 38 9.71 -5.47 -0.90
N ARG A 39 9.88 -5.91 -2.15
CA ARG A 39 8.79 -6.32 -3.05
C ARG A 39 7.72 -5.22 -3.16
N ASP A 40 6.50 -5.52 -2.73
CA ASP A 40 5.33 -4.64 -2.82
C ASP A 40 5.02 -3.96 -1.47
N SER A 41 5.93 -4.07 -0.51
CA SER A 41 5.81 -3.52 0.84
C SER A 41 6.84 -2.42 1.11
N CYS A 42 6.45 -1.46 1.96
CA CYS A 42 7.28 -0.36 2.42
C CYS A 42 7.47 -0.45 3.93
N TYR A 43 8.72 -0.28 4.38
CA TYR A 43 9.12 -0.45 5.77
C TYR A 43 9.77 0.83 6.27
N PHE A 44 9.47 1.20 7.51
CA PHE A 44 10.06 2.33 8.19
C PHE A 44 10.66 1.86 9.50
N ALA A 45 11.94 2.16 9.68
CA ALA A 45 12.67 1.88 10.90
C ALA A 45 12.92 3.19 11.64
N ASP A 46 12.35 3.32 12.82
CA ASP A 46 12.77 4.29 13.82
C ASP A 46 13.15 3.52 15.09
N ASN A 47 14.12 4.03 15.85
CA ASN A 47 14.75 3.31 16.96
C ASN A 47 14.34 3.75 18.40
N PRO A 48 13.12 4.24 18.68
CA PRO A 48 12.72 4.42 20.07
C PRO A 48 12.27 3.09 20.69
N VAL A 49 12.81 2.76 21.87
CA VAL A 49 12.26 1.66 22.69
C VAL A 49 10.90 2.11 23.24
N MET A 50 9.86 1.37 22.90
CA MET A 50 8.47 1.68 23.25
C MET A 50 7.75 0.42 23.72
N GLU A 51 6.72 0.60 24.56
CA GLU A 51 5.74 -0.45 24.82
C GLU A 51 5.05 -0.85 23.52
N PHE A 52 4.77 -2.14 23.34
CA PHE A 52 4.21 -2.70 22.10
C PHE A 52 2.99 -1.92 21.59
N GLU A 53 2.04 -1.60 22.47
CA GLU A 53 0.83 -0.86 22.12
C GLU A 53 1.15 0.56 21.62
N LYS A 54 2.10 1.25 22.25
CA LYS A 54 2.53 2.58 21.83
C LYS A 54 3.24 2.54 20.47
N ALA A 55 4.05 1.52 20.23
CA ALA A 55 4.72 1.33 18.95
C ALA A 55 3.69 1.10 17.82
N GLN A 56 2.65 0.29 18.08
CA GLN A 56 1.57 0.06 17.11
C GLN A 56 0.76 1.34 16.82
N ILE A 57 0.48 2.16 17.83
CA ILE A 57 -0.18 3.46 17.64
C ILE A 57 0.66 4.37 16.73
N GLU A 58 1.98 4.39 16.91
CA GLU A 58 2.87 5.21 16.07
C GLU A 58 2.91 4.70 14.62
N CYS A 59 2.98 3.39 14.40
CA CYS A 59 2.88 2.80 13.07
C CYS A 59 1.55 3.16 12.38
N TRP A 60 0.42 3.16 13.10
CA TRP A 60 -0.87 3.59 12.56
C TRP A 60 -0.88 5.07 12.17
N ARG A 61 -0.19 5.93 12.94
CA ARG A 61 -0.04 7.36 12.61
C ARG A 61 0.69 7.55 11.27
N LEU A 62 1.59 6.63 10.94
CA LEU A 62 2.31 6.55 9.67
C LEU A 62 1.54 5.77 8.58
N GLN A 63 0.26 5.45 8.82
CA GLN A 63 -0.60 4.68 7.90
C GLN A 63 -0.06 3.26 7.61
N GLY A 64 0.69 2.69 8.56
CA GLY A 64 1.23 1.33 8.50
C GLY A 64 0.90 0.52 9.76
N THR A 65 1.57 -0.63 9.91
CA THR A 65 1.47 -1.50 11.08
C THR A 65 2.85 -1.77 11.66
N LEU A 66 2.92 -2.33 12.87
CA LEU A 66 4.17 -2.95 13.31
C LEU A 66 4.63 -3.99 12.28
N LEU A 67 5.95 -4.13 12.17
CA LEU A 67 6.57 -5.10 11.26
C LEU A 67 6.03 -6.49 11.56
N LEU A 68 5.44 -7.11 10.53
CA LEU A 68 5.09 -8.52 10.51
C LEU A 68 5.69 -9.12 9.25
N ALA A 69 6.89 -9.66 9.37
CA ALA A 69 7.53 -10.34 8.25
C ALA A 69 6.80 -11.67 7.98
N GLU A 70 6.39 -11.90 6.74
CA GLU A 70 5.74 -13.14 6.30
C GLU A 70 6.77 -14.22 5.96
N THR A 71 8.00 -13.81 5.66
CA THR A 71 9.09 -14.70 5.25
C THR A 71 10.40 -14.38 5.97
N ILE A 72 11.30 -15.37 6.02
CA ILE A 72 12.66 -15.16 6.55
C ILE A 72 13.41 -14.16 5.69
N GLU A 73 13.24 -14.24 4.37
CA GLU A 73 13.87 -13.34 3.40
C GLU A 73 13.47 -11.88 3.64
N GLU A 74 12.21 -11.64 4.02
CA GLU A 74 11.72 -10.31 4.39
C GLU A 74 12.33 -9.83 5.71
N TYR A 75 12.36 -10.70 6.73
CA TYR A 75 12.97 -10.37 8.03
C TYR A 75 14.44 -9.98 7.89
N VAL A 76 15.21 -10.69 7.07
CA VAL A 76 16.65 -10.40 6.84
C VAL A 76 16.88 -9.23 5.87
N SER A 77 15.91 -8.91 5.02
CA SER A 77 16.00 -7.77 4.10
C SER A 77 15.75 -6.43 4.80
N TYR A 78 15.07 -6.46 5.95
CA TYR A 78 14.78 -5.27 6.74
C TYR A 78 16.05 -4.73 7.43
N PRO A 79 16.40 -3.44 7.25
CA PRO A 79 17.54 -2.84 7.93
C PRO A 79 17.19 -2.63 9.41
N VAL A 80 17.70 -3.50 10.27
CA VAL A 80 17.68 -3.30 11.72
C VAL A 80 18.84 -2.37 12.08
N SER A 81 18.53 -1.14 12.51
CA SER A 81 19.52 -0.18 13.02
C SER A 81 19.96 -0.47 14.44
#